data_AF-A0A939HA93-F1
#
_entry.id   AF-A0A939HA93-F1
#
_cell.length_a   1.000
_cell.length_b   1.000
_cell.length_c   1.000
_cell.angle_alpha   90.00
_cell.angle_beta   90.00
_cell.angle_gamma   90.00
#
_symmetry.space_group_name_H-M   'P 1'
#
loop_
_entity.id
_entity.type
_entity.pdbx_description
1 polymer ?
#
loop_
_entity_poly.entity_id
_entity_poly.type
_entity_poly.pdbx_seq_one_letter_code
_entity_poly.pdbx_strand_id
1 'polypeptide(L)'
;MIDVKEVEFDELDCSYNNEAVCPYCSYENVIILDGEDDSDENETECANCEKIFMYRVRVSVEFDSQPIENYYLKERQRLQSRIERYEIDDEPYKWQKEMALQSKRELAQLDKWMERLIEN
;
A
#
# COMPACT_ATOMS: atom_id res chain seq x y z
N MET A 1 2.17 10.45 -29.61
CA MET A 1 1.74 11.04 -28.33
C MET A 1 0.33 10.55 -28.07
N ILE A 2 0.14 9.79 -26.99
CA ILE A 2 -1.18 9.29 -26.59
C ILE A 2 -1.72 10.29 -25.57
N ASP A 3 -2.83 10.93 -25.89
CA ASP A 3 -3.56 11.81 -24.97
C ASP A 3 -4.39 10.94 -24.02
N VAL A 4 -3.92 10.81 -22.78
CA VAL A 4 -4.64 10.15 -21.69
C VAL A 4 -5.30 11.24 -20.84
N LYS A 5 -6.62 11.16 -20.67
CA LYS A 5 -7.35 12.07 -19.79
C LYS A 5 -7.19 11.63 -18.33
N GLU A 6 -6.76 12.55 -17.46
CA GLU A 6 -6.78 12.37 -16.01
C GLU A 6 -8.22 12.15 -15.53
N VAL A 7 -8.42 11.11 -14.73
CA VAL A 7 -9.65 10.90 -13.96
C VAL A 7 -9.29 11.14 -12.51
N GLU A 8 -9.94 12.12 -11.88
CA GLU A 8 -9.82 12.35 -10.43
C GLU A 8 -10.54 11.23 -9.69
N PHE A 9 -9.84 10.55 -8.77
CA PHE A 9 -10.49 9.71 -7.77
C PHE A 9 -9.82 9.78 -6.41
N ASP A 10 -10.72 9.78 -5.43
CA ASP A 10 -10.53 9.72 -3.99
C ASP A 10 -9.71 8.50 -3.55
N GLU A 11 -8.96 8.68 -2.48
CA GLU A 11 -8.09 7.69 -1.84
C GLU A 11 -8.88 6.39 -1.55
N LEU A 12 -8.52 5.30 -2.23
CA LEU A 12 -9.09 3.98 -1.99
C LEU A 12 -8.62 3.47 -0.63
N ASP A 13 -9.56 3.32 0.29
CA ASP A 13 -9.40 2.74 1.62
C ASP A 13 -9.26 1.21 1.50
N CYS A 14 -8.03 0.69 1.65
CA CYS A 14 -7.80 -0.74 1.82
C CYS A 14 -8.18 -1.13 3.26
N SER A 15 -9.48 -1.16 3.58
CA SER A 15 -9.95 -1.46 4.93
C SER A 15 -9.80 -2.96 5.21
N TYR A 16 -8.72 -3.35 5.90
CA TYR A 16 -8.69 -4.63 6.59
C TYR A 16 -9.62 -4.54 7.79
N ASN A 17 -10.71 -5.33 7.81
CA ASN A 17 -11.48 -5.51 9.04
C ASN A 17 -10.66 -6.41 9.99
N ASN A 18 -9.75 -5.80 10.72
CA ASN A 18 -8.86 -6.45 11.70
C ASN A 18 -9.56 -6.71 13.05
N GLU A 19 -10.89 -6.75 13.09
CA GLU A 19 -11.66 -6.83 14.33
C GLU A 19 -12.37 -8.18 14.44
N ALA A 20 -12.01 -8.95 15.48
CA ALA A 20 -12.67 -10.21 15.82
C ALA A 20 -13.40 -10.10 17.17
N VAL A 21 -14.72 -10.26 17.12
CA VAL A 21 -15.57 -10.19 18.32
C VAL A 21 -15.47 -11.51 19.09
N CYS A 22 -15.03 -11.44 20.36
CA CYS A 22 -14.97 -12.59 21.23
C CYS A 22 -16.38 -13.17 21.47
N PRO A 23 -16.62 -14.47 21.20
CA PRO A 23 -17.95 -15.07 21.38
C PRO A 23 -18.37 -15.22 22.85
N TYR A 24 -17.43 -15.05 23.79
CA TYR A 24 -17.68 -15.25 25.21
C TYR A 24 -17.97 -13.96 25.98
N CYS A 25 -17.38 -12.84 25.57
CA CYS A 25 -17.53 -11.56 26.27
C CYS A 25 -17.87 -10.38 25.35
N SER A 26 -18.05 -10.61 24.05
CA SER A 26 -18.35 -9.59 23.02
C SER A 26 -17.28 -8.50 22.88
N TYR A 27 -16.08 -8.71 23.42
CA TYR A 27 -14.96 -7.78 23.26
C TYR A 27 -14.38 -7.87 21.84
N GLU A 28 -14.15 -6.71 21.22
CA GLU A 28 -13.50 -6.58 19.91
C GLU A 28 -11.98 -6.73 20.06
N ASN A 29 -11.44 -7.84 19.55
CA ASN A 29 -10.00 -8.10 19.53
C ASN A 29 -9.43 -7.58 18.21
N VAL A 30 -8.31 -6.88 18.29
CA VAL A 30 -7.53 -6.50 17.10
C VAL A 30 -6.69 -7.70 16.68
N ILE A 31 -6.92 -8.19 15.47
CA ILE A 31 -6.17 -9.26 14.83
C ILE A 31 -5.09 -8.65 13.94
N ILE A 32 -3.84 -8.99 14.22
CA ILE A 32 -2.70 -8.63 13.37
C ILE A 32 -2.45 -9.81 12.44
N LEU A 33 -2.71 -9.62 11.16
CA LEU A 33 -2.38 -10.59 10.12
C LEU A 33 -0.91 -10.40 9.73
N ASP A 34 -0.02 -11.21 10.29
CA ASP A 34 1.31 -11.39 9.72
C ASP A 34 1.13 -12.29 8.49
N GLY A 35 1.46 -11.77 7.30
CA GLY A 35 1.08 -12.30 5.98
C GLY A 35 1.65 -13.67 5.57
N GLU A 36 1.82 -14.59 6.52
CA GLU A 36 2.20 -15.99 6.33
C GLU A 36 1.07 -16.97 6.67
N ASP A 37 -0.04 -16.53 7.29
CA ASP A 37 -1.13 -17.41 7.72
C ASP A 37 -2.34 -17.36 6.77
N ASP A 38 -2.23 -18.08 5.65
CA ASP A 38 -3.31 -18.32 4.69
C ASP A 38 -4.27 -19.43 5.15
N SER A 39 -4.23 -19.83 6.43
CA SER A 39 -5.12 -20.86 6.94
C SER A 39 -6.55 -20.33 7.10
N ASP A 40 -7.54 -21.10 6.62
CA ASP A 40 -8.97 -20.75 6.71
C ASP A 40 -9.47 -20.69 8.18
N GLU A 41 -8.69 -21.18 9.15
CA GLU A 41 -9.05 -21.30 10.55
C GLU A 41 -7.85 -20.96 11.44
N ASN A 42 -7.96 -19.84 12.17
CA ASN A 42 -6.92 -19.34 13.06
C ASN A 42 -7.41 -19.30 14.49
N GLU A 43 -6.53 -19.44 15.47
CA GLU A 43 -6.85 -19.27 16.90
C GLU A 43 -6.29 -17.97 17.46
N THR A 44 -7.00 -17.36 18.40
CA THR A 44 -6.53 -16.18 19.14
C THR A 44 -7.09 -16.18 20.55
N GLU A 45 -6.41 -15.50 21.46
CA GLU A 45 -6.83 -15.34 22.85
C GLU A 45 -7.50 -13.98 23.04
N CYS A 46 -8.67 -13.95 23.69
CA CYS A 46 -9.34 -12.69 23.98
C CYS A 46 -8.61 -11.88 25.05
N ALA A 47 -8.23 -10.64 24.75
CA ALA A 47 -7.53 -9.76 25.69
C ALA A 47 -8.35 -9.34 26.93
N ASN A 48 -9.67 -9.55 26.92
CA ASN A 48 -10.56 -9.20 28.04
C ASN A 48 -10.93 -10.41 28.93
N CYS A 49 -11.15 -11.58 28.34
CA CYS A 49 -11.61 -12.76 29.11
C CYS A 49 -10.68 -13.97 29.01
N GLU A 50 -9.52 -13.83 28.37
CA GLU A 50 -8.44 -14.84 28.28
C GLU A 50 -8.89 -16.18 27.70
N LYS A 51 -10.03 -16.19 27.00
CA LYS A 51 -10.55 -17.39 26.33
C LYS A 51 -10.03 -17.43 24.91
N ILE A 52 -9.57 -18.61 24.53
CA ILE A 52 -9.16 -18.91 23.16
C ILE A 52 -10.41 -19.15 22.31
N PHE A 53 -10.44 -18.56 21.12
CA PHE A 53 -11.50 -18.79 20.14
C PHE A 53 -10.94 -18.83 18.72
N MET A 54 -11.68 -19.51 17.84
CA MET A 54 -11.34 -19.59 16.43
C MET A 54 -11.90 -18.39 15.67
N TYR A 55 -11.14 -17.87 14.72
CA TYR A 55 -11.58 -16.87 13.76
C TYR A 55 -11.20 -17.28 12.34
N ARG A 56 -11.87 -16.69 11.36
CA ARG A 56 -11.58 -16.89 9.94
C ARG A 56 -11.31 -15.55 9.29
N VAL A 57 -10.25 -15.49 8.49
CA VAL A 57 -9.92 -14.30 7.72
C VAL A 57 -10.70 -14.33 6.41
N ARG A 58 -11.31 -13.21 6.03
CA ARG A 58 -11.86 -13.02 4.69
C ARG A 58 -11.14 -11.86 4.05
N VAL A 59 -10.30 -12.15 3.06
CA VAL A 59 -9.63 -11.13 2.25
C VAL A 59 -10.50 -10.85 1.03
N SER A 60 -10.95 -9.61 0.87
CA SER A 60 -11.54 -9.12 -0.37
C SER A 60 -10.46 -8.41 -1.18
N VAL A 61 -10.20 -8.88 -2.39
CA VAL A 61 -9.35 -8.18 -3.36
C VAL A 61 -10.26 -7.41 -4.31
N GLU A 62 -10.12 -6.09 -4.34
CA GLU A 62 -10.76 -5.26 -5.34
C GLU A 62 -9.86 -5.19 -6.59
N PHE A 63 -10.41 -5.54 -7.74
CA PHE A 63 -9.71 -5.44 -9.02
C PHE A 63 -10.10 -4.13 -9.69
N ASP A 64 -9.11 -3.29 -9.99
CA ASP A 64 -9.29 -2.12 -10.84
C ASP A 64 -9.10 -2.52 -12.32
N SER A 65 -9.93 -1.94 -13.19
CA SER A 65 -9.85 -2.11 -14.66
C SER A 65 -8.96 -1.07 -15.34
N GLN A 66 -8.31 -0.19 -14.57
CA GLN A 66 -7.39 0.80 -15.10
C GLN A 66 -6.18 0.15 -15.79
N PRO A 67 -5.75 0.68 -16.95
CA PRO A 67 -4.49 0.30 -17.56
C PRO A 67 -3.33 0.50 -16.58
N ILE A 68 -2.36 -0.41 -16.59
CA ILE A 68 -1.19 -0.34 -15.72
C ILE A 68 -0.35 0.93 -15.95
N GLU A 69 -0.45 1.50 -17.16
CA GLU A 69 0.12 2.77 -17.57
C GLU A 69 -0.37 3.94 -16.69
N ASN A 70 -1.62 3.90 -16.22
CA ASN A 70 -2.15 4.95 -15.36
C ASN A 70 -1.44 4.96 -14.00
N TYR A 71 -1.23 3.76 -13.42
CA TYR A 71 -0.42 3.62 -12.20
C TYR A 71 0.99 4.15 -12.43
N TYR A 72 1.63 3.75 -13.53
CA TYR A 72 2.98 4.23 -13.88
C TYR A 72 3.04 5.76 -13.96
N LEU A 73 2.14 6.40 -14.70
CA LEU A 73 2.14 7.85 -14.86
C LEU A 73 1.95 8.58 -13.52
N LYS A 74 0.99 8.13 -12.71
CA LYS A 74 0.71 8.70 -11.38
C LYS A 74 1.92 8.60 -10.46
N GLU A 75 2.51 7.40 -10.39
CA GLU A 75 3.63 7.14 -9.50
C GLU A 75 4.89 7.88 -9.94
N ARG A 76 5.12 7.97 -11.25
CA ARG A 76 6.19 8.77 -11.85
C ARG A 76 6.07 10.25 -11.50
N GLN A 77 4.88 10.84 -11.66
CA GLN A 77 4.60 12.23 -11.32
C GLN A 77 4.77 12.49 -9.81
N ARG A 78 4.33 11.56 -8.96
CA ARG A 78 4.52 11.61 -7.50
C ARG A 78 6.00 11.66 -7.13
N LEU A 79 6.81 10.78 -7.72
CA LEU A 79 8.25 10.71 -7.48
C LEU A 79 8.98 11.95 -8.00
N GLN A 80 8.62 12.46 -9.18
CA GLN A 80 9.15 13.71 -9.73
C GLN A 80 8.86 14.90 -8.81
N SER A 81 7.60 15.06 -8.38
CA SER A 81 7.21 16.12 -7.45
C SER A 81 7.96 16.03 -6.11
N ARG A 82 8.25 14.80 -5.66
CA ARG A 82 9.03 14.56 -4.44
C ARG A 82 10.50 14.93 -4.62
N ILE A 83 11.09 14.64 -5.77
CA ILE A 83 12.46 15.07 -6.12
C ILE A 83 12.53 16.60 -6.11
N GLU A 84 11.64 17.27 -6.85
CA GLU A 84 11.60 18.74 -6.92
C GLU A 84 11.46 19.37 -5.53
N ARG A 85 10.56 18.83 -4.69
CA ARG A 85 10.37 19.30 -3.31
C ARG A 85 11.67 19.28 -2.49
N TYR A 86 12.50 18.26 -2.65
CA TYR A 86 13.71 18.10 -1.85
C TYR A 86 14.95 18.74 -2.48
N GLU A 87 14.88 19.14 -3.76
CA GLU A 87 15.96 19.83 -4.47
C GLU A 87 15.73 21.35 -4.60
N ILE A 88 14.62 21.87 -4.06
CA ILE A 88 14.28 23.31 -4.10
C ILE A 88 15.28 24.19 -3.33
N ASP A 89 15.87 23.68 -2.25
CA ASP A 89 16.76 24.48 -1.40
C ASP A 89 18.19 24.52 -1.99
N ASP A 90 18.77 25.72 -2.11
CA ASP A 90 20.15 25.91 -2.57
C ASP A 90 21.19 25.26 -1.61
N GLU A 91 20.86 25.19 -0.32
CA GLU A 91 21.62 24.45 0.69
C GLU A 91 20.71 23.43 1.41
N PRO A 92 20.39 22.28 0.75
CA PRO A 92 19.50 21.32 1.35
C PRO A 92 20.18 20.61 2.52
N TYR A 93 19.42 20.38 3.58
CA TYR A 93 19.80 19.49 4.67
C TYR A 93 20.18 18.10 4.13
N LYS A 94 21.05 17.40 4.86
CA LYS A 94 21.51 16.06 4.48
C LYS A 94 20.35 15.09 4.19
N TRP A 95 19.31 15.12 5.03
CA TRP A 95 18.15 14.24 4.87
C TRP A 95 17.34 14.58 3.61
N GLN A 96 17.24 15.84 3.19
CA GLN A 96 16.58 16.22 1.93
C GLN A 96 17.35 15.65 0.73
N LYS A 97 18.68 15.75 0.74
CA LYS A 97 19.54 15.14 -0.31
C LYS A 97 19.36 13.62 -0.37
N GLU A 98 19.28 12.96 0.77
CA GLU A 98 19.04 11.52 0.86
C GLU A 98 17.66 11.15 0.31
N MET A 99 16.62 11.90 0.67
CA MET A 99 15.25 11.69 0.17
C MET A 99 15.14 11.93 -1.36
N ALA A 100 15.77 12.97 -1.89
CA ALA A 100 15.85 13.22 -3.33
C ALA A 100 16.56 12.07 -4.04
N LEU A 101 17.71 11.61 -3.53
CA LEU A 101 18.46 10.50 -4.09
C LEU A 101 17.67 9.19 -4.08
N GLN A 102 16.99 8.89 -2.97
CA GLN A 102 16.11 7.73 -2.87
C GLN A 102 14.98 7.81 -3.90
N SER A 103 14.33 8.96 -4.03
CA SER A 103 13.26 9.18 -5.01
C SER A 103 13.74 9.00 -6.45
N LYS A 104 14.97 9.44 -6.77
CA LYS A 104 15.59 9.21 -8.08
C LYS A 104 15.83 7.72 -8.35
N ARG A 105 16.21 6.94 -7.33
CA ARG A 105 16.38 5.48 -7.45
C ARG A 105 15.06 4.77 -7.67
N GLU A 106 14.03 5.14 -6.91
CA GLU A 106 12.67 4.60 -7.06
C GLU A 106 12.12 4.92 -8.46
N LEU A 107 12.31 6.15 -8.95
CA LEU A 107 11.90 6.54 -10.30
C LEU A 107 12.59 5.70 -11.38
N ALA A 108 13.90 5.48 -11.26
CA ALA A 108 14.64 4.66 -12.20
C ALA A 108 14.23 3.17 -12.16
N GLN A 109 13.81 2.67 -10.99
CA GLN A 109 13.29 1.31 -10.86
C GLN A 109 11.89 1.20 -11.49
N LEU A 110 11.04 2.20 -11.29
CA LEU A 110 9.72 2.28 -11.88
C LEU A 110 9.79 2.32 -13.42
N ASP A 111 10.66 3.16 -13.98
CA ASP A 111 10.88 3.25 -15.43
C ASP A 111 11.34 1.90 -16.01
N LYS A 112 12.32 1.24 -15.38
CA LYS A 112 12.75 -0.11 -15.78
C LYS A 112 11.69 -1.20 -15.63
N TRP A 113 10.77 -1.04 -14.67
CA TRP A 113 9.66 -1.96 -14.51
C TRP A 113 8.64 -1.79 -15.65
N MET A 114 8.31 -0.55 -16.01
CA MET A 114 7.42 -0.26 -17.12
C MET A 114 8.00 -0.70 -18.47
N GLU A 115 9.30 -0.47 -18.72
CA GLU A 115 9.99 -0.95 -19.93
C GLU A 115 9.84 -2.47 -20.09
N ARG A 116 10.06 -3.24 -19.01
CA ARG A 116 9.89 -4.70 -19.02
C ARG A 116 8.45 -5.14 -19.27
N LEU A 117 7.45 -4.35 -18.87
CA LEU A 117 6.06 -4.66 -19.13
C LEU A 117 5.67 -4.41 -20.59
N ILE A 118 6.26 -3.40 -21.24
CA ILE A 118 6.01 -3.08 -22.66
C ILE A 118 6.68 -4.09 -23.60
N GLU A 119 7.81 -4.67 -23.19
CA GLU A 119 8.55 -5.67 -23.98
C GLU A 119 7.91 -7.08 -23.96
N ASN A 120 6.94 -7.34 -23.08
CA ASN A 120 6.22 -8.62 -22.97
C ASN A 120 4.80 -8.53 -23.53
#